data_AF-A0A815P2E8-F1
#
_entry.id   AF-A0A815P2E8-F1
#
_cell.length_a   1.000
_cell.length_b   1.000
_cell.length_c   1.000
_cell.angle_alpha   90.00
_cell.angle_beta   90.00
_cell.angle_gamma   90.00
#
_symmetry.space_group_name_H-M   'P 1'
#
loop_
_entity.id
_entity.type
_entity.pdbx_description
1 polymer ?
#
loop_
_entity_poly.entity_id
_entity_poly.type
_entity_poly.pdbx_seq_one_letter_code
_entity_poly.pdbx_strand_id
1 'polypeptide(L)'
;MRTFIGFTLPSISLGYLVFAALDRCLATSQSTRLRSFSQIKVAHRLTCARILLYIFTTAHQLYYYDLRPKCAPLPGNYSIFMSVYNIVWTSLVPQSIMLTFGLVTFYNMRASRRRLIVQGAQQRNQLRNRIDTHFITIVLVQVLTSSILLNIRTAYASYSILSTNLVKDNQRLALESLLLQVSSLIFYLNFAKSFFFNTLTSKLFRQILCERVLACFNLKRSWNTRIQPIQIKHIASNQSNNI
;
A
#
# COMPACT_ATOMS: atom_id res chain seq x y z
N MET A 1 10.33 -14.20 -17.50
CA MET A 1 10.12 -14.33 -16.04
C MET A 1 10.41 -13.05 -15.25
N ARG A 2 11.58 -12.40 -15.40
CA ARG A 2 11.94 -11.15 -14.69
C ARG A 2 10.93 -10.00 -14.89
N THR A 3 10.46 -9.77 -16.11
CA THR A 3 9.47 -8.72 -16.42
C THR A 3 8.12 -8.97 -15.74
N PHE A 4 7.69 -10.23 -15.69
CA PHE A 4 6.47 -10.63 -15.00
C PHE A 4 6.57 -10.40 -13.49
N ILE A 5 7.64 -10.87 -12.85
CA ILE A 5 7.88 -10.65 -11.42
C ILE A 5 7.97 -9.15 -11.09
N GLY A 6 8.69 -8.39 -11.92
CA GLY A 6 8.82 -6.94 -11.78
C GLY A 6 7.51 -6.17 -11.95
N PHE A 7 6.49 -6.77 -12.57
CA PHE A 7 5.16 -6.17 -12.71
C PHE A 7 4.20 -6.60 -11.59
N THR A 8 4.20 -7.91 -11.30
CA THR A 8 3.25 -8.54 -10.38
C THR A 8 3.53 -8.17 -8.93
N LEU A 9 4.79 -8.16 -8.48
CA LEU A 9 5.13 -7.85 -7.09
C LEU A 9 4.77 -6.40 -6.69
N PRO A 10 5.12 -5.37 -7.48
CA PRO A 10 4.62 -4.02 -7.27
C PRO A 10 3.10 -3.91 -7.23
N SER A 11 2.41 -4.60 -8.14
CA SER A 11 0.95 -4.58 -8.23
C SER A 11 0.28 -5.16 -6.98
N ILE A 12 0.81 -6.28 -6.47
CA ILE A 12 0.37 -6.88 -5.20
C ILE A 12 0.64 -5.93 -4.04
N SER A 13 1.83 -5.32 -4.00
CA SER A 13 2.24 -4.40 -2.93
C SER A 13 1.38 -3.14 -2.87
N LEU A 14 1.12 -2.51 -4.02
CA LEU A 14 0.16 -1.41 -4.15
C LEU A 14 -1.22 -1.83 -3.68
N GLY A 15 -1.53 -3.10 -3.90
CA GLY A 15 -2.79 -3.65 -3.48
C GLY A 15 -3.00 -3.78 -1.98
N TYR A 16 -1.96 -4.19 -1.27
CA TYR A 16 -1.99 -4.15 0.18
C TYR A 16 -2.12 -2.71 0.71
N LEU A 17 -1.55 -1.72 0.01
CA LEU A 17 -1.72 -0.32 0.38
C LEU A 17 -3.18 0.15 0.24
N VAL A 18 -3.84 -0.21 -0.87
CA VAL A 18 -5.28 0.04 -1.08
C VAL A 18 -6.11 -0.61 0.02
N PHE A 19 -5.80 -1.85 0.39
CA PHE A 19 -6.51 -2.55 1.46
C PHE A 19 -6.23 -1.98 2.84
N ALA A 20 -5.01 -1.51 3.11
CA ALA A 20 -4.71 -0.78 4.33
C ALA A 20 -5.54 0.52 4.40
N ALA A 21 -5.64 1.27 3.30
CA ALA A 21 -6.48 2.46 3.24
C ALA A 21 -7.97 2.15 3.45
N LEU A 22 -8.48 1.08 2.82
CA LEU A 22 -9.85 0.60 3.01
C LEU A 22 -10.12 0.18 4.45
N ASP A 23 -9.24 -0.63 5.04
CA ASP A 23 -9.36 -1.08 6.43
C ASP A 23 -9.42 0.11 7.40
N ARG A 24 -8.57 1.12 7.19
CA ARG A 24 -8.60 2.36 7.99
C ARG A 24 -9.88 3.17 7.76
N CYS A 25 -10.39 3.22 6.54
CA CYS A 25 -11.66 3.85 6.22
C CYS A 25 -12.83 3.17 6.94
N LEU A 26 -12.86 1.83 6.95
CA LEU A 26 -13.90 1.06 7.63
C LEU A 26 -13.79 1.17 9.16
N ALA A 27 -12.58 1.14 9.70
CA ALA A 27 -12.32 1.28 11.15
C ALA A 27 -12.72 2.66 11.70
N THR A 28 -12.62 3.71 10.88
CA THR A 28 -12.98 5.08 11.25
C THR A 28 -14.45 5.43 10.98
N SER A 29 -15.18 4.57 10.27
CA SER A 29 -16.60 4.78 9.98
C SER A 29 -17.45 4.74 11.25
N GLN A 30 -18.47 5.60 11.30
CA GLN A 30 -19.40 5.69 12.44
C GLN A 30 -20.44 4.57 12.44
N SER A 31 -20.71 3.98 11.27
CA SER A 31 -21.69 2.90 11.16
C SER A 31 -21.08 1.60 11.69
N THR A 32 -21.74 1.00 12.67
CA THR A 32 -21.37 -0.31 13.22
C THR A 32 -21.32 -1.40 12.15
N ARG A 33 -22.20 -1.30 11.15
CA ARG A 33 -22.23 -2.20 9.98
C ARG A 33 -21.01 -2.05 9.10
N LEU A 34 -20.50 -0.83 8.88
CA LEU A 34 -19.26 -0.63 8.11
C LEU A 34 -18.03 -1.04 8.90
N ARG A 35 -18.04 -0.80 10.21
CA ARG A 35 -16.94 -1.22 11.10
C ARG A 35 -16.81 -2.74 11.18
N SER A 36 -17.91 -3.49 11.09
CA SER A 36 -17.85 -4.96 11.08
C SER A 36 -17.21 -5.53 9.81
N PHE A 37 -17.10 -4.77 8.72
CA PHE A 37 -16.34 -5.17 7.54
C PHE A 37 -14.81 -5.16 7.75
N SER A 38 -14.29 -4.48 8.78
CA SER A 38 -12.86 -4.53 9.17
C SER A 38 -12.49 -5.83 9.93
N GLN A 39 -13.40 -6.80 9.99
CA GLN A 39 -13.07 -8.11 10.56
C GLN A 39 -12.04 -8.87 9.72
N ILE A 40 -11.14 -9.58 10.41
CA ILE A 40 -10.06 -10.36 9.78
C ILE A 40 -10.56 -11.40 8.77
N LYS A 41 -11.77 -11.96 8.99
CA LYS A 41 -12.42 -12.89 8.06
C LYS A 41 -12.73 -12.23 6.70
N VAL A 42 -13.17 -10.98 6.73
CA VAL A 42 -13.47 -10.20 5.52
C VAL A 42 -12.18 -9.80 4.84
N ALA A 43 -11.17 -9.37 5.61
CA ALA A 43 -9.85 -9.03 5.07
C ALA A 43 -9.22 -10.20 4.30
N HIS A 44 -9.32 -11.44 4.80
CA HIS A 44 -8.88 -12.64 4.08
C HIS A 44 -9.65 -12.87 2.79
N ARG A 45 -11.00 -12.76 2.81
CA ARG A 45 -11.83 -12.92 1.61
C ARG A 45 -11.48 -11.88 0.53
N LEU A 46 -11.32 -10.61 0.91
CA LEU A 46 -10.92 -9.54 0.01
C LEU A 46 -9.52 -9.77 -0.57
N THR A 47 -8.58 -10.26 0.26
CA THR A 47 -7.22 -10.59 -0.19
C THR A 47 -7.24 -11.70 -1.22
N CYS A 48 -7.95 -12.80 -0.96
CA CYS A 48 -8.09 -13.89 -1.94
C CYS A 48 -8.77 -13.42 -3.23
N ALA A 49 -9.88 -12.68 -3.13
CA ALA A 49 -10.59 -12.15 -4.29
C ALA A 49 -9.66 -11.27 -5.15
N ARG A 50 -8.82 -10.45 -4.53
CA ARG A 50 -7.83 -9.63 -5.24
C ARG A 50 -6.77 -10.46 -5.94
N ILE A 51 -6.19 -11.46 -5.26
CA ILE A 51 -5.17 -12.31 -5.86
C ILE A 51 -5.74 -12.99 -7.11
N LEU A 52 -6.96 -13.55 -7.02
CA LEU A 52 -7.65 -14.15 -8.16
C LEU A 52 -7.86 -13.12 -9.28
N LEU A 53 -8.36 -11.93 -8.95
CA LEU A 53 -8.58 -10.87 -9.91
C LEU A 53 -7.28 -10.51 -10.66
N TYR A 54 -6.14 -10.35 -9.96
CA TYR A 54 -4.85 -10.08 -10.61
C TYR A 54 -4.38 -11.24 -11.49
N ILE A 55 -4.58 -12.49 -11.09
CA ILE A 55 -4.24 -13.65 -11.92
C ILE A 55 -5.04 -13.61 -13.22
N PHE A 56 -6.36 -13.40 -13.13
CA PHE A 56 -7.23 -13.29 -14.30
C PHE A 56 -6.83 -12.11 -15.19
N THR A 57 -6.61 -10.93 -14.62
CA THR A 57 -6.30 -9.75 -15.42
C THR A 57 -4.89 -9.76 -15.99
N THR A 58 -3.94 -10.52 -15.42
CA THR A 58 -2.58 -10.68 -15.98
C THR A 58 -2.44 -11.90 -16.90
N ALA A 59 -3.43 -12.79 -16.96
CA ALA A 59 -3.39 -14.00 -17.79
C ALA A 59 -3.14 -13.69 -19.28
N HIS A 60 -3.68 -12.58 -19.80
CA HIS A 60 -3.45 -12.16 -21.19
C HIS A 60 -1.96 -11.95 -21.51
N GLN A 61 -1.14 -11.55 -20.52
CA GLN A 61 0.30 -11.34 -20.71
C GLN A 61 1.04 -12.65 -21.02
N LEU A 62 0.51 -13.81 -20.60
CA LEU A 62 1.13 -15.11 -20.91
C LEU A 62 1.00 -15.48 -22.39
N TYR A 63 -0.06 -15.01 -23.06
CA TYR A 63 -0.34 -15.34 -24.45
C TYR A 63 0.35 -14.38 -25.43
N TYR A 64 0.40 -13.08 -25.08
CA TYR A 64 0.84 -12.02 -25.99
C TYR A 64 2.25 -11.46 -25.71
N TYR A 65 3.07 -12.20 -24.95
CA TYR A 65 4.50 -11.89 -24.79
C TYR A 65 5.34 -12.82 -25.66
N ASP A 66 6.18 -12.24 -26.51
CA ASP A 66 7.16 -13.01 -27.27
C ASP A 66 8.45 -13.19 -26.45
N LEU A 67 9.02 -14.39 -26.49
CA LEU A 67 10.26 -14.73 -25.78
C LEU A 67 11.52 -14.43 -26.61
N ARG A 68 11.43 -14.09 -27.90
CA ARG A 68 12.60 -13.84 -28.75
C ARG A 68 12.44 -12.55 -29.59
N PRO A 69 13.50 -11.73 -29.78
CA PRO A 69 14.83 -11.71 -29.15
C PRO A 69 14.90 -10.87 -27.85
N LYS A 70 13.86 -10.08 -27.55
CA LYS A 70 13.72 -9.31 -26.31
C LYS A 70 12.38 -9.69 -25.70
N CYS A 71 12.33 -10.02 -24.40
CA CYS A 71 11.07 -10.26 -23.68
C CYS A 71 10.22 -8.98 -23.68
N ALA A 72 9.44 -8.80 -24.73
CA ALA A 72 8.67 -7.60 -25.03
C ALA A 72 7.25 -8.01 -25.47
N PRO A 73 6.25 -7.13 -25.24
CA PRO A 73 4.93 -7.33 -25.81
C PRO A 73 5.02 -7.41 -27.33
N LEU A 74 4.15 -8.21 -27.96
CA LEU A 74 4.08 -8.28 -29.42
C LEU A 74 3.95 -6.85 -30.01
N PRO A 75 4.73 -6.52 -31.05
CA PRO A 75 4.68 -5.21 -31.69
C PRO A 75 3.30 -4.95 -32.31
N GLY A 76 2.93 -3.68 -32.46
CA GLY A 76 1.64 -3.24 -32.99
C GLY A 76 0.63 -2.89 -31.90
N ASN A 77 -0.66 -3.13 -32.18
CA ASN A 77 -1.78 -2.69 -31.35
C ASN A 77 -1.72 -3.22 -29.90
N TYR A 78 -1.15 -4.40 -29.71
CA TYR A 78 -1.02 -5.00 -28.39
C TYR A 78 -0.07 -4.22 -27.46
N SER A 79 1.02 -3.67 -27.98
CA SER A 79 1.94 -2.84 -27.19
C SER A 79 1.28 -1.57 -26.66
N ILE A 80 0.42 -0.94 -27.48
CA ILE A 80 -0.38 0.22 -27.07
C ILE A 80 -1.41 -0.18 -26.02
N PHE A 81 -2.16 -1.26 -26.26
CA PHE A 81 -3.13 -1.82 -25.31
C PHE A 81 -2.48 -2.10 -23.96
N MET A 82 -1.34 -2.81 -23.94
CA MET A 82 -0.60 -3.15 -22.74
C MET A 82 -0.13 -1.91 -21.98
N SER A 83 0.30 -0.86 -22.68
CA SER A 83 0.74 0.39 -22.08
C SER A 83 -0.42 1.16 -21.44
N VAL A 84 -1.55 1.26 -22.13
CA VAL A 84 -2.79 1.87 -21.59
C VAL A 84 -3.33 1.07 -20.41
N TYR A 85 -3.41 -0.25 -20.55
CA TYR A 85 -3.82 -1.16 -19.47
C TYR A 85 -2.94 -0.96 -18.24
N ASN A 86 -1.62 -0.86 -18.41
CA ASN A 86 -0.70 -0.61 -17.33
C ASN A 86 -0.97 0.73 -16.63
N ILE A 87 -1.14 1.83 -17.39
CA ILE A 87 -1.44 3.16 -16.82
C ILE A 87 -2.75 3.13 -16.01
N VAL A 88 -3.82 2.57 -16.57
CA VAL A 88 -5.13 2.53 -15.92
C VAL A 88 -5.09 1.63 -14.69
N TRP A 89 -4.58 0.41 -14.83
CA TRP A 89 -4.68 -0.63 -13.81
C TRP A 89 -3.67 -0.47 -12.67
N THR A 90 -2.46 0.01 -12.96
CA THR A 90 -1.41 0.18 -11.94
C THR A 90 -1.38 1.58 -11.34
N SER A 91 -1.90 2.58 -12.02
CA SER A 91 -1.87 3.97 -11.54
C SER A 91 -3.26 4.50 -11.25
N LEU A 92 -4.12 4.64 -12.25
CA LEU A 92 -5.36 5.40 -12.11
C LEU A 92 -6.34 4.77 -11.11
N VAL A 93 -6.63 3.47 -11.26
CA VAL A 93 -7.56 2.73 -10.41
C VAL A 93 -7.10 2.68 -8.94
N PRO A 94 -5.88 2.24 -8.61
CA PRO A 94 -5.44 2.21 -7.22
C PRO A 94 -5.32 3.61 -6.63
N GLN A 95 -4.87 4.62 -7.39
CA GLN A 95 -4.80 6.00 -6.89
C GLN A 95 -6.18 6.58 -6.60
N SER A 96 -7.17 6.39 -7.47
CA SER A 96 -8.52 6.89 -7.24
C SER A 96 -9.12 6.26 -5.99
N ILE A 97 -9.02 4.94 -5.85
CA ILE A 97 -9.53 4.21 -4.69
C ILE A 97 -8.84 4.67 -3.39
N MET A 98 -7.50 4.77 -3.39
CA MET A 98 -6.76 5.22 -2.22
C MET A 98 -7.08 6.67 -1.86
N LEU A 99 -7.26 7.55 -2.85
CA LEU A 99 -7.62 8.95 -2.62
C LEU A 99 -9.03 9.04 -2.04
N THR A 100 -10.00 8.33 -2.60
CA THR A 100 -11.38 8.29 -2.09
C THR A 100 -11.41 7.80 -0.65
N PHE A 101 -10.79 6.65 -0.35
CA PHE A 101 -10.75 6.13 1.02
C PHE A 101 -9.94 7.01 1.96
N GLY A 102 -8.86 7.63 1.48
CA GLY A 102 -8.06 8.57 2.25
C GLY A 102 -8.85 9.81 2.66
N LEU A 103 -9.59 10.41 1.72
CA LEU A 103 -10.47 11.54 1.98
C LEU A 103 -11.58 11.17 2.96
N VAL A 104 -12.29 10.07 2.73
CA VAL A 104 -13.35 9.59 3.65
C VAL A 104 -12.79 9.36 5.05
N THR A 105 -11.61 8.74 5.17
CA THR A 105 -10.94 8.52 6.45
C THR A 105 -10.62 9.86 7.14
N PHE A 106 -10.15 10.85 6.39
CA PHE A 106 -9.85 12.19 6.92
C PHE A 106 -11.12 12.90 7.42
N TYR A 107 -12.21 12.86 6.66
CA TYR A 107 -13.51 13.43 7.07
C TYR A 107 -14.05 12.74 8.34
N ASN A 108 -14.03 11.41 8.38
CA ASN A 108 -14.47 10.63 9.53
C ASN A 108 -13.64 10.93 10.79
N MET A 109 -12.32 11.07 10.62
CA MET A 109 -11.41 11.42 11.71
C MET A 109 -11.68 12.83 12.26
N ARG A 110 -11.91 13.82 11.38
CA ARG A 110 -12.23 15.19 11.79
C ARG A 110 -13.56 15.25 12.54
N ALA A 111 -14.56 14.49 12.08
CA ALA A 111 -15.85 14.36 12.75
C ALA A 111 -15.72 13.68 14.13
N SER A 112 -14.93 12.61 14.22
CA SER A 112 -14.67 11.89 15.48
C SER A 112 -13.98 12.78 16.52
N ARG A 113 -12.96 13.55 16.11
CA ARG A 113 -12.27 14.51 16.98
C ARG A 113 -13.20 15.57 17.56
N ARG A 114 -14.12 16.13 16.75
CA ARG A 114 -15.09 17.13 17.22
C ARG A 114 -16.04 16.57 18.29
N ARG A 115 -16.50 15.32 18.13
CA ARG A 115 -17.41 14.68 19.11
C ARG A 115 -16.74 14.39 20.44
N LEU A 116 -15.47 13.98 20.43
CA LEU A 116 -14.71 13.69 21.65
C LEU A 116 -14.45 14.93 22.51
N ILE A 117 -14.28 16.10 21.87
CA ILE A 117 -14.15 17.38 22.59
C ILE A 117 -15.46 17.71 23.33
N VAL A 118 -16.61 17.41 22.73
CA VAL A 118 -17.93 17.70 23.30
C VAL A 118 -18.29 16.75 24.45
N GLN A 119 -17.87 15.48 24.40
CA GLN A 119 -18.31 14.46 25.36
C GLN A 119 -17.42 14.27 26.59
N GLY A 120 -16.35 15.05 26.77
CA GLY A 120 -15.49 14.98 27.98
C GLY A 120 -14.90 13.59 28.28
N ALA A 121 -14.94 12.66 27.33
CA ALA A 121 -14.72 11.24 27.58
C ALA A 121 -13.23 10.90 27.73
N GLN A 122 -12.82 10.78 29.00
CA GLN A 122 -11.76 9.94 29.59
C GLN A 122 -10.44 9.72 28.80
N GLN A 123 -9.32 10.09 29.43
CA GLN A 123 -7.92 9.93 29.00
C GLN A 123 -7.59 8.61 28.25
N ARG A 124 -8.24 7.48 28.59
CA ARG A 124 -8.00 6.18 27.94
C ARG A 124 -8.44 6.14 26.48
N ASN A 125 -9.55 6.79 26.13
CA ASN A 125 -10.00 6.93 24.75
C ASN A 125 -9.12 7.92 23.99
N GLN A 126 -8.59 8.96 24.65
CA GLN A 126 -7.66 9.91 24.03
C GLN A 126 -6.35 9.24 23.61
N LEU A 127 -5.75 8.38 24.45
CA LEU A 127 -4.50 7.68 24.10
C LEU A 127 -4.70 6.74 22.90
N ARG A 128 -5.77 5.93 22.91
CA ARG A 128 -6.11 5.03 21.80
C ARG A 128 -6.36 5.81 20.51
N ASN A 129 -7.11 6.90 20.58
CA ASN A 129 -7.39 7.75 19.42
C ASN A 129 -6.14 8.46 18.88
N ARG A 130 -5.16 8.81 19.74
CA ARG A 130 -3.87 9.34 19.28
C ARG A 130 -3.11 8.28 18.48
N ILE A 131 -3.01 7.06 19.00
CA ILE A 131 -2.34 5.95 18.30
C ILE A 131 -3.04 5.66 16.96
N ASP A 132 -4.37 5.53 16.97
CA ASP A 132 -5.14 5.28 15.75
C ASP A 132 -4.99 6.41 14.73
N THR A 133 -5.01 7.68 15.18
CA THR A 133 -4.74 8.83 14.29
C THR A 133 -3.34 8.76 13.71
N HIS A 134 -2.31 8.47 14.51
CA HIS A 134 -0.94 8.38 13.99
C HIS A 134 -0.83 7.32 12.90
N PHE A 135 -1.41 6.14 13.09
CA PHE A 135 -1.43 5.10 12.06
C PHE A 135 -2.19 5.54 10.80
N ILE A 136 -3.34 6.20 10.96
CA ILE A 136 -4.12 6.73 9.83
C ILE A 136 -3.30 7.76 9.06
N THR A 137 -2.66 8.71 9.75
CA THR A 137 -1.81 9.74 9.12
C THR A 137 -0.64 9.11 8.38
N ILE A 138 0.00 8.07 8.92
CA ILE A 138 1.07 7.34 8.23
C ILE A 138 0.57 6.74 6.92
N VAL A 139 -0.58 6.07 6.94
CA VAL A 139 -1.17 5.47 5.72
C VAL A 139 -1.52 6.56 4.70
N LEU A 140 -2.08 7.69 5.12
CA LEU A 140 -2.38 8.81 4.23
C LEU A 140 -1.11 9.40 3.59
N VAL A 141 -0.07 9.65 4.38
CA VAL A 141 1.22 10.12 3.86
C VAL A 141 1.80 9.10 2.88
N GLN A 142 1.76 7.81 3.22
CA GLN A 142 2.25 6.75 2.35
C GLN A 142 1.50 6.72 1.01
N VAL A 143 0.17 6.88 1.03
CA VAL A 143 -0.68 6.98 -0.16
C VAL A 143 -0.32 8.20 -1.00
N LEU A 144 -0.21 9.38 -0.40
CA LEU A 144 0.11 10.63 -1.11
C LEU A 144 1.51 10.56 -1.75
N THR A 145 2.51 10.14 -1.00
CA THR A 145 3.86 9.92 -1.53
C THR A 145 3.84 8.89 -2.65
N SER A 146 3.06 7.80 -2.51
CA SER A 146 2.98 6.79 -3.57
C SER A 146 2.29 7.28 -4.84
N SER A 147 1.26 8.11 -4.73
CA SER A 147 0.62 8.74 -5.89
C SER A 147 1.61 9.62 -6.67
N ILE A 148 2.38 10.47 -5.97
CA ILE A 148 3.39 11.33 -6.60
C ILE A 148 4.45 10.48 -7.33
N LEU A 149 5.01 9.47 -6.66
CA LEU A 149 6.08 8.64 -7.24
C LEU A 149 5.60 7.78 -8.42
N LEU A 150 4.35 7.25 -8.37
CA LEU A 150 3.79 6.53 -9.51
C LEU A 150 3.54 7.45 -10.71
N ASN A 151 3.12 8.70 -10.47
CA ASN A 151 2.84 9.65 -11.54
C ASN A 151 4.07 9.99 -12.38
N ILE A 152 5.27 9.98 -11.79
CA ILE A 152 6.54 10.16 -12.54
C ILE A 152 6.71 9.04 -13.58
N ARG A 153 6.45 7.78 -13.20
CA ARG A 153 6.58 6.64 -14.12
C ARG A 153 5.50 6.66 -15.19
N THR A 154 4.25 7.02 -14.85
CA THR A 154 3.19 7.11 -15.86
C THR A 154 3.41 8.28 -16.81
N ALA A 155 3.93 9.41 -16.34
CA ALA A 155 4.29 10.53 -17.22
C ALA A 155 5.35 10.10 -18.24
N TYR A 156 6.38 9.36 -17.83
CA TYR A 156 7.37 8.78 -18.74
C TYR A 156 6.73 7.78 -19.71
N ALA A 157 5.84 6.90 -19.24
CA ALA A 157 5.16 5.93 -20.10
C ALA A 157 4.31 6.63 -21.17
N SER A 158 3.55 7.66 -20.81
CA SER A 158 2.77 8.48 -21.74
C SER A 158 3.68 9.19 -22.75
N TYR A 159 4.79 9.78 -22.31
CA TYR A 159 5.78 10.39 -23.20
C TYR A 159 6.37 9.38 -24.19
N SER A 160 6.68 8.17 -23.72
CA SER A 160 7.22 7.10 -24.55
C SER A 160 6.25 6.70 -25.67
N ILE A 161 4.95 6.58 -25.36
CA ILE A 161 3.90 6.28 -26.35
C ILE A 161 3.78 7.41 -27.37
N LEU A 162 3.70 8.67 -26.91
CA LEU A 162 3.53 9.83 -27.80
C LEU A 162 4.75 10.06 -28.72
N SER A 163 5.94 9.68 -28.27
CA SER A 163 7.19 9.85 -29.03
C SER A 163 7.55 8.67 -29.94
N THR A 164 6.70 7.65 -30.05
CA THR A 164 6.99 6.43 -30.86
C THR A 164 7.17 6.71 -32.34
N ASN A 165 6.51 7.72 -32.90
CA ASN A 165 6.57 8.05 -34.33
C ASN A 165 7.67 9.07 -34.70
N LEU A 166 8.46 9.52 -33.73
CA LEU A 166 9.52 10.50 -33.97
C LEU A 166 10.85 9.79 -34.24
N VAL A 167 11.57 10.21 -35.28
CA VAL A 167 12.96 9.77 -35.49
C VAL A 167 13.83 10.31 -34.36
N LYS A 168 14.49 9.42 -33.62
CA LYS A 168 15.28 9.77 -32.43
C LYS A 168 16.76 9.70 -32.73
N ASP A 169 17.47 10.75 -32.33
CA ASP A 169 18.94 10.77 -32.32
C ASP A 169 19.50 9.84 -31.21
N ASN A 170 20.74 9.37 -31.39
CA ASN A 170 21.43 8.49 -30.45
C ASN A 170 21.54 9.09 -29.05
N GLN A 171 21.75 10.41 -28.95
CA GLN A 171 21.78 11.10 -27.66
C GLN A 171 20.42 11.08 -26.96
N ARG A 172 19.33 11.25 -27.72
CA ARG A 172 17.96 11.19 -27.18
C ARG A 172 17.62 9.78 -26.71
N LEU A 173 18.01 8.75 -27.46
CA LEU A 173 17.84 7.36 -27.06
C LEU A 173 18.58 7.04 -25.75
N ALA A 174 19.81 7.54 -25.58
CA ALA A 174 20.56 7.38 -24.34
C ALA A 174 19.87 8.06 -23.15
N LEU A 175 19.36 9.29 -23.34
CA LEU A 175 18.60 10.02 -22.30
C LEU A 175 17.30 9.31 -21.94
N GLU A 176 16.55 8.81 -22.93
CA GLU A 176 15.32 8.05 -22.69
C GLU A 176 15.58 6.77 -21.90
N SER A 177 16.70 6.08 -22.18
CA SER A 177 17.13 4.90 -21.42
C SER A 177 17.46 5.26 -19.98
N LEU A 178 18.18 6.37 -19.76
CA LEU A 178 18.48 6.87 -18.40
C LEU A 178 17.20 7.20 -17.63
N LEU A 179 16.27 7.95 -18.24
CA LEU A 179 14.98 8.31 -17.64
C LEU A 179 14.14 7.06 -17.32
N LEU A 180 14.18 6.03 -18.17
CA LEU A 180 13.54 4.74 -17.88
C LEU A 180 14.15 4.07 -16.65
N GLN A 181 15.48 4.07 -16.51
CA GLN A 181 16.14 3.46 -15.35
C GLN A 181 15.86 4.24 -14.07
N VAL A 182 15.95 5.57 -14.10
CA VAL A 182 15.67 6.44 -12.95
C VAL A 182 14.20 6.31 -12.52
N SER A 183 13.26 6.38 -13.46
CA SER A 183 11.83 6.20 -13.14
C SER A 183 11.53 4.79 -12.62
N SER A 184 12.23 3.76 -13.11
CA SER A 184 12.13 2.40 -12.59
C SER A 184 12.68 2.28 -11.17
N LEU A 185 13.83 2.90 -10.88
CA LEU A 185 14.41 2.94 -9.54
C LEU A 185 13.45 3.63 -8.55
N ILE A 186 12.93 4.79 -8.91
CA ILE A 186 11.94 5.54 -8.10
C ILE A 186 10.69 4.69 -7.86
N PHE A 187 10.21 4.00 -8.88
CA PHE A 187 9.07 3.10 -8.78
C PHE A 187 9.33 1.94 -7.81
N TYR A 188 10.49 1.27 -7.87
CA TYR A 188 10.82 0.20 -6.94
C TYR A 188 11.04 0.71 -5.50
N LEU A 189 11.68 1.86 -5.34
CA LEU A 189 11.84 2.52 -4.03
C LEU A 189 10.50 2.85 -3.38
N ASN A 190 9.49 3.21 -4.18
CA ASN A 190 8.13 3.44 -3.70
C ASN A 190 7.52 2.20 -3.01
N PHE A 191 7.90 0.99 -3.41
CA PHE A 191 7.44 -0.23 -2.74
C PHE A 191 8.26 -0.55 -1.50
N ALA A 192 9.58 -0.37 -1.57
CA ALA A 192 10.47 -0.58 -0.44
C ALA A 192 10.18 0.39 0.72
N LYS A 193 9.79 1.64 0.44
CA LYS A 193 9.55 2.67 1.46
C LYS A 193 8.51 2.24 2.49
N SER A 194 7.52 1.44 2.09
CA SER A 194 6.43 0.98 2.96
C SER A 194 6.96 0.24 4.19
N PHE A 195 7.97 -0.59 4.00
CA PHE A 195 8.63 -1.32 5.09
C PHE A 195 9.36 -0.36 6.04
N PHE A 196 10.15 0.57 5.50
CA PHE A 196 10.90 1.55 6.29
C PHE A 196 9.98 2.52 7.02
N PHE A 197 8.94 3.04 6.38
CA PHE A 197 7.96 3.93 7.01
C PHE A 197 7.23 3.25 8.16
N ASN A 198 6.78 2.00 7.97
CA ASN A 198 6.09 1.26 9.03
C ASN A 198 7.03 0.93 10.20
N THR A 199 8.27 0.56 9.92
CA THR A 199 9.27 0.20 10.94
C THR A 199 9.80 1.40 11.71
N LEU A 200 10.11 2.51 11.03
CA LEU A 200 10.67 3.71 11.64
C LEU A 200 9.61 4.52 12.39
N THR A 201 8.37 4.58 11.87
CA THR A 201 7.34 5.45 12.45
C THR A 201 6.59 4.81 13.61
N SER A 202 6.41 3.49 13.62
CA SER A 202 5.61 2.83 14.65
C SER A 202 6.45 2.11 15.70
N LYS A 203 6.50 2.68 16.92
CA LYS A 203 7.05 2.01 18.12
C LYS A 203 6.38 0.66 18.36
N LEU A 204 5.06 0.58 18.16
CA LEU A 204 4.28 -0.65 18.29
C LEU A 204 4.70 -1.69 17.24
N PHE A 205 4.91 -1.29 15.99
CA PHE A 205 5.38 -2.21 14.96
C PHE A 205 6.77 -2.75 15.27
N ARG A 206 7.69 -1.91 15.77
CA ARG A 206 9.01 -2.39 16.23
C ARG A 206 8.90 -3.40 17.36
N GLN A 207 8.05 -3.15 18.35
CA GLN A 207 7.84 -4.09 19.46
C GLN A 207 7.29 -5.42 18.97
N ILE A 208 6.25 -5.41 18.12
CA ILE A 208 5.67 -6.63 17.55
C ILE A 208 6.69 -7.35 16.66
N LEU A 209 7.43 -6.62 15.83
CA LEU A 209 8.44 -7.21 14.95
C LEU A 209 9.57 -7.84 15.76
N CYS A 210 10.12 -7.13 16.76
CA CYS A 210 11.10 -7.71 17.67
C CYS A 210 10.54 -8.92 18.42
N GLU A 211 9.32 -8.87 18.94
CA GLU A 211 8.69 -9.99 19.64
C GLU A 211 8.51 -11.19 18.72
N ARG A 212 8.07 -10.99 17.47
CA ARG A 212 7.91 -12.07 16.48
C ARG A 212 9.24 -12.62 15.98
N VAL A 213 10.23 -11.76 15.78
CA VAL A 213 11.59 -12.16 15.38
C VAL A 213 12.25 -12.93 16.52
N LEU A 214 12.18 -12.45 17.76
CA LEU A 214 12.65 -13.15 18.95
C LEU A 214 11.87 -14.45 19.17
N ALA A 215 10.56 -14.48 18.92
CA ALA A 215 9.79 -15.72 18.95
C ALA A 215 10.31 -16.70 17.88
N CYS A 216 10.56 -16.26 16.64
CA CYS A 216 11.18 -17.08 15.59
C CYS A 216 12.59 -17.57 15.96
N PHE A 217 13.41 -16.75 16.62
CA PHE A 217 14.72 -17.15 17.10
C PHE A 217 14.64 -18.07 18.33
N ASN A 218 13.63 -17.91 19.18
CA ASN A 218 13.36 -18.74 20.36
C ASN A 218 12.43 -19.92 20.07
N LEU A 219 12.00 -20.10 18.81
CA LEU A 219 11.08 -21.14 18.35
C LEU A 219 11.75 -22.52 18.21
N LYS A 220 12.68 -22.81 19.11
CA LYS A 220 12.93 -24.17 19.61
C LYS A 220 12.17 -24.47 20.93
N ARG A 221 11.44 -23.51 21.54
CA ARG A 221 10.87 -23.74 22.89
C ARG A 221 9.53 -23.03 23.21
N SER A 222 8.45 -23.36 22.49
CA SER A 222 7.06 -23.40 22.99
C SER A 222 6.06 -22.78 22.02
N TRP A 223 5.28 -23.64 21.36
CA TRP A 223 4.15 -23.31 20.49
C TRP A 223 2.80 -23.17 21.25
N ASN A 224 2.80 -23.01 22.57
CA ASN A 224 1.58 -23.19 23.38
C ASN A 224 0.99 -21.92 24.03
N THR A 225 1.45 -20.73 23.70
CA THR A 225 0.83 -19.49 24.20
C THR A 225 -0.20 -18.93 23.22
N ARG A 226 -1.47 -19.28 23.46
CA ARG A 226 -2.63 -18.55 22.92
C ARG A 226 -2.48 -17.05 23.20
N ILE A 227 -2.53 -16.27 22.12
CA ILE A 227 -2.51 -14.81 22.15
C ILE A 227 -3.79 -14.32 22.86
N GLN A 228 -3.68 -13.98 24.15
CA GLN A 228 -4.66 -13.13 24.80
C GLN A 228 -4.50 -11.70 24.24
N PRO A 229 -5.60 -11.00 23.90
CA PRO A 229 -5.50 -9.60 23.51
C PRO A 229 -4.85 -8.83 24.64
N ILE A 230 -3.72 -8.17 24.34
CA ILE A 230 -2.95 -7.34 25.26
C ILE A 230 -3.92 -6.40 25.99
N GLN A 231 -4.23 -6.72 27.24
CA GLN A 231 -4.85 -5.77 28.13
C GLN A 231 -3.80 -4.68 28.38
N ILE A 232 -4.03 -3.52 27.78
CA ILE A 232 -3.37 -2.26 28.10
C ILE A 232 -3.70 -1.93 29.57
N LYS A 233 -3.02 -2.60 30.51
CA LYS A 233 -3.02 -2.34 31.95
C LYS A 233 -1.68 -1.80 32.42
N HIS A 234 -0.57 -2.11 31.74
CA HIS A 234 0.76 -1.78 32.23
C HIS A 234 1.28 -0.35 31.96
N ILE A 235 0.56 0.49 31.21
CA ILE A 235 0.96 1.91 31.04
C ILE A 235 0.27 2.83 32.06
N ALA A 236 -0.82 2.38 32.71
CA ALA A 236 -1.53 3.21 33.69
C ALA A 236 -0.96 3.14 35.12
N SER A 237 -0.25 2.07 35.49
CA SER A 237 0.28 1.89 36.86
C SER A 237 1.57 2.65 37.16
N ASN A 238 2.26 3.18 36.14
CA ASN A 238 3.49 3.98 36.36
C ASN A 238 3.23 5.49 36.45
N GLN A 239 1.99 5.95 36.31
CA GLN A 239 1.64 7.37 36.52
C GLN A 239 0.93 7.65 37.86
N SER A 240 0.55 6.63 38.63
CA SER A 240 -0.08 6.81 39.95
C SER A 240 0.90 6.81 41.13
N ASN A 241 2.19 6.60 40.91
CA ASN A 241 3.21 6.61 41.98
C ASN A 241 4.07 7.88 42.01
N ASN A 242 3.70 8.91 41.25
CA ASN A 242 4.36 10.22 41.25
C ASN A 242 3.33 11.37 41.42
N ILE A 243 2.41 11.22 42.38
CA ILE A 243 1.66 12.31 43.00
C ILE A 243 1.63 12.04 44.50
#